data_AF-A0A920RZA4-F1
#
_entry.id   AF-A0A920RZA4-F1
#
_cell.length_a   1.000
_cell.length_b   1.000
_cell.length_c   1.000
_cell.angle_alpha   90.00
_cell.angle_beta   90.00
_cell.angle_gamma   90.00
#
_symmetry.space_group_name_H-M   'P 1'
#
loop_
_entity.id
_entity.type
_entity.pdbx_description
1 polymer ?
#
loop_
_entity_poly.entity_id
_entity_poly.type
_entity_poly.pdbx_seq_one_letter_code
_entity_poly.pdbx_strand_id
1 'polypeptide(L)'
;MSDQDPNLWKIPKLVAFLEKASLAYRQGSPIIDDDTYDHIYLAELQHREPDHPYLTKVEAEPKFGSGRLKHPEPMLSLEKSYSVDETRKWVTRILKEASKQDIDEIDIRVMVTAKLDGLAAMLREDKLLVTRGDGIHGNDISSSFTKGVVDAGNGISGVGELVMTTDYFETHLKKLGYAHPRNICVGVVNSDDVNDDFLKALKDGAVRFVPYSTLDHWEGSFTELIENHDIVQQQMIESCQYPTDGVVAEITHTELKSLLGATSHHNRWQIAIKKRSETKQATVKSIAWQTKRTGRVTPVLEVPPY
;
A
#
# COMPACT_ATOMS: atom_id res chain seq x y z
N MET A 1 16.73 -15.17 -22.19
CA MET A 1 15.46 -14.64 -21.61
C MET A 1 15.67 -13.16 -21.29
N SER A 2 15.77 -12.32 -22.32
CA SER A 2 16.09 -10.88 -22.26
C SER A 2 14.84 -9.98 -22.16
N ASP A 3 13.67 -10.58 -21.87
CA ASP A 3 12.37 -9.94 -22.16
C ASP A 3 11.78 -9.15 -20.97
N GLN A 4 12.44 -9.18 -19.80
CA GLN A 4 11.95 -8.57 -18.56
C GLN A 4 12.72 -7.32 -18.07
N ASP A 5 13.80 -6.89 -18.74
CA ASP A 5 14.53 -5.67 -18.34
C ASP A 5 13.76 -4.40 -18.77
N PRO A 6 13.24 -3.57 -17.84
CA PRO A 6 12.48 -2.36 -18.18
C PRO A 6 13.29 -1.32 -18.94
N ASN A 7 14.63 -1.34 -18.80
CA ASN A 7 15.53 -0.42 -19.51
C ASN A 7 15.47 -0.58 -21.04
N LEU A 8 15.00 -1.75 -21.48
CA LEU A 8 14.90 -2.16 -22.88
C LEU A 8 13.50 -1.92 -23.45
N TRP A 9 12.53 -1.64 -22.58
CA TRP A 9 11.15 -1.47 -22.99
C TRP A 9 10.90 -0.04 -23.49
N LYS A 10 10.16 0.06 -24.59
CA LYS A 10 9.55 1.33 -25.00
C LYS A 10 8.55 1.76 -23.93
N ILE A 11 8.39 3.07 -23.74
CA ILE A 11 7.49 3.64 -22.72
C ILE A 11 6.08 3.01 -22.75
N PRO A 12 5.42 2.80 -23.92
CA PRO A 12 4.12 2.13 -23.93
C PRO A 12 4.13 0.70 -23.39
N LYS A 13 5.21 -0.07 -23.60
CA LYS A 13 5.34 -1.44 -23.06
C LYS A 13 5.56 -1.38 -21.53
N LEU A 14 6.38 -0.45 -21.06
CA LEU A 14 6.64 -0.25 -19.63
C LEU A 14 5.38 0.15 -18.87
N VAL A 15 4.63 1.15 -19.38
CA VAL A 15 3.37 1.59 -18.79
C VAL A 15 2.34 0.46 -18.80
N ALA A 16 2.18 -0.25 -19.91
CA ALA A 16 1.24 -1.37 -19.99
C ALA A 16 1.59 -2.51 -19.01
N PHE A 17 2.87 -2.77 -18.78
CA PHE A 17 3.30 -3.74 -17.77
C PHE A 17 3.04 -3.25 -16.35
N LEU A 18 3.34 -1.99 -16.04
CA LEU A 18 3.03 -1.37 -14.74
C LEU A 18 1.52 -1.45 -14.45
N GLU A 19 0.67 -1.10 -15.43
CA GLU A 19 -0.79 -1.26 -15.33
C GLU A 19 -1.21 -2.71 -15.06
N LYS A 20 -0.63 -3.67 -15.79
CA LYS A 20 -0.89 -5.10 -15.59
C LYS A 20 -0.45 -5.60 -14.21
N ALA A 21 0.75 -5.23 -13.77
CA ALA A 21 1.29 -5.64 -12.48
C ALA A 21 0.48 -5.07 -11.31
N SER A 22 0.16 -3.78 -11.40
CA SER A 22 -0.70 -3.05 -10.46
C SER A 22 -2.11 -3.69 -10.36
N LEU A 23 -2.71 -4.05 -11.50
CA LEU A 23 -4.00 -4.75 -11.52
C LEU A 23 -3.92 -6.16 -10.91
N ALA A 24 -2.89 -6.93 -11.28
CA ALA A 24 -2.70 -8.29 -10.78
C ALA A 24 -2.48 -8.33 -9.26
N TYR A 25 -1.74 -7.36 -8.71
CA TYR A 25 -1.61 -7.15 -7.27
C TYR A 25 -2.97 -6.91 -6.59
N ARG A 26 -3.80 -6.01 -7.14
CA ARG A 26 -5.15 -5.75 -6.62
C ARG A 26 -6.13 -6.92 -6.75
N GLN A 27 -5.91 -7.82 -7.70
CA GLN A 27 -6.65 -9.07 -7.84
C GLN A 27 -6.20 -10.17 -6.89
N GLY A 28 -5.16 -9.93 -6.07
CA GLY A 28 -4.58 -10.97 -5.21
C GLY A 28 -3.82 -12.03 -6.00
N SER A 29 -3.22 -11.67 -7.13
CA SER A 29 -2.38 -12.55 -7.95
C SER A 29 -1.19 -11.76 -8.51
N PRO A 30 -0.33 -11.18 -7.64
CA PRO A 30 0.80 -10.35 -8.09
C PRO A 30 1.73 -11.14 -9.00
N ILE A 31 2.22 -10.49 -10.06
CA ILE A 31 3.17 -11.08 -11.03
C ILE A 31 4.63 -10.69 -10.76
N ILE A 32 4.85 -9.68 -9.93
CA ILE A 32 6.11 -9.22 -9.36
C ILE A 32 5.84 -8.69 -7.95
N ASP A 33 6.87 -8.63 -7.10
CA ASP A 33 6.78 -8.05 -5.77
C ASP A 33 6.80 -6.50 -5.79
N ASP A 34 6.39 -5.89 -4.67
CA ASP A 34 6.29 -4.44 -4.49
C ASP A 34 7.62 -3.71 -4.71
N ASP A 35 8.73 -4.29 -4.24
CA ASP A 35 10.06 -3.68 -4.31
C ASP A 35 10.57 -3.65 -5.75
N THR A 36 10.42 -4.77 -6.46
CA THR A 36 10.65 -4.86 -7.90
C THR A 36 9.78 -3.85 -8.66
N TYR A 37 8.49 -3.74 -8.32
CA TYR A 37 7.59 -2.78 -8.95
C TYR A 37 8.05 -1.33 -8.74
N ASP A 38 8.29 -0.93 -7.48
CA ASP A 38 8.59 0.45 -7.09
C ASP A 38 10.01 0.88 -7.53
N HIS A 39 11.01 0.03 -7.35
CA HIS A 39 12.43 0.41 -7.50
C HIS A 39 13.06 0.03 -8.83
N ILE A 40 12.43 -0.85 -9.61
CA ILE A 40 12.96 -1.25 -10.92
C ILE A 40 12.07 -0.69 -12.04
N TYR A 41 10.78 -1.04 -12.06
CA TYR A 41 9.89 -0.66 -13.17
C TYR A 41 9.38 0.79 -13.04
N LEU A 42 8.87 1.18 -11.88
CA LEU A 42 8.32 2.51 -11.65
C LEU A 42 9.44 3.57 -11.63
N ALA A 43 10.56 3.28 -10.96
CA ALA A 43 11.74 4.14 -10.96
C ALA A 43 12.28 4.42 -12.38
N GLU A 44 12.27 3.42 -13.28
CA GLU A 44 12.69 3.61 -14.67
C GLU A 44 11.73 4.54 -15.44
N LEU A 45 10.41 4.46 -15.18
CA LEU A 45 9.45 5.41 -15.76
C LEU A 45 9.68 6.82 -15.21
N GLN A 46 9.84 6.98 -13.90
CA GLN A 46 10.11 8.27 -13.26
C GLN A 46 11.41 8.91 -13.77
N HIS A 47 12.45 8.11 -14.00
CA HIS A 47 13.71 8.59 -14.54
C HIS A 47 13.58 9.10 -15.99
N ARG A 48 12.79 8.42 -16.82
CA ARG A 48 12.67 8.72 -18.25
C ARG A 48 11.61 9.77 -18.58
N GLU A 49 10.48 9.73 -17.90
CA GLU A 49 9.33 10.61 -18.11
C GLU A 49 8.72 11.00 -16.75
N PRO A 50 9.36 11.90 -15.99
CA PRO A 50 8.92 12.28 -14.64
C PRO A 50 7.52 12.91 -14.60
N ASP A 51 7.05 13.48 -15.72
CA ASP A 51 5.73 14.10 -15.85
C ASP A 51 4.69 13.17 -16.49
N HIS A 52 4.99 11.87 -16.65
CA HIS A 52 4.08 10.94 -17.31
C HIS A 52 2.76 10.79 -16.54
N PRO A 53 1.57 10.84 -17.20
CA PRO A 53 0.26 10.81 -16.52
C PRO A 53 0.01 9.59 -15.62
N TYR A 54 0.67 8.46 -15.89
CA TYR A 54 0.60 7.27 -15.04
C TYR A 54 1.06 7.53 -13.60
N LEU A 55 2.05 8.41 -13.39
CA LEU A 55 2.65 8.67 -12.08
C LEU A 55 1.74 9.46 -11.14
N THR A 56 0.72 10.13 -11.69
CA THR A 56 -0.21 10.97 -10.93
C THR A 56 -1.62 10.39 -10.89
N LYS A 57 -1.88 9.32 -11.65
CA LYS A 57 -3.18 8.68 -11.77
C LYS A 57 -3.41 7.68 -10.63
N VAL A 58 -4.59 7.73 -10.02
CA VAL A 58 -5.02 6.72 -9.05
C VAL A 58 -5.30 5.41 -9.78
N GLU A 59 -4.81 4.31 -9.21
CA GLU A 59 -4.84 3.00 -9.85
C GLU A 59 -6.26 2.42 -9.90
N ALA A 60 -6.64 1.83 -11.03
CA ALA A 60 -7.97 1.25 -11.23
C ALA A 60 -8.12 -0.12 -10.54
N GLU A 61 -9.18 -0.29 -9.75
CA GLU A 61 -9.52 -1.55 -9.09
C GLU A 61 -10.33 -2.50 -10.00
N PRO A 62 -10.24 -3.82 -9.81
CA PRO A 62 -11.20 -4.76 -10.38
C PRO A 62 -12.66 -4.42 -10.02
N LYS A 63 -13.61 -4.92 -10.80
CA LYS A 63 -15.02 -4.89 -10.42
C LYS A 63 -15.26 -5.95 -9.35
N PHE A 64 -15.69 -5.52 -8.17
CA PHE A 64 -16.13 -6.37 -7.07
C PHE A 64 -17.61 -6.12 -6.80
N GLY A 65 -18.30 -7.07 -6.15
CA GLY A 65 -19.65 -6.85 -5.63
C GLY A 65 -20.72 -6.40 -6.65
N SER A 66 -21.78 -5.75 -6.13
CA SER A 66 -23.04 -5.52 -6.87
C SER A 66 -23.23 -4.11 -7.43
N GLY A 67 -22.28 -3.19 -7.22
CA GLY A 67 -22.40 -1.82 -7.73
C GLY A 67 -21.24 -0.91 -7.33
N ARG A 68 -21.02 0.14 -8.12
CA ARG A 68 -20.01 1.17 -7.82
C ARG A 68 -20.66 2.34 -7.07
N LEU A 69 -20.06 2.72 -5.95
CA LEU A 69 -20.51 3.81 -5.09
C LEU A 69 -19.43 4.88 -5.00
N LYS A 70 -19.85 6.15 -5.02
CA LYS A 70 -18.94 7.30 -4.85
C LYS A 70 -18.61 7.48 -3.37
N HIS A 71 -17.33 7.69 -3.08
CA HIS A 71 -16.87 8.02 -1.74
C HIS A 71 -17.25 9.46 -1.36
N PRO A 72 -17.54 9.74 -0.06
CA PRO A 72 -17.79 11.10 0.40
C PRO A 72 -16.57 12.00 0.20
N GLU A 73 -15.37 11.44 0.43
CA GLU A 73 -14.08 12.08 0.17
C GLU A 73 -13.17 11.10 -0.59
N PRO A 74 -12.26 11.58 -1.46
CA PRO A 74 -11.35 10.71 -2.18
C PRO A 74 -10.46 9.88 -1.25
N MET A 75 -10.44 8.56 -1.44
CA MET A 75 -9.50 7.66 -0.78
C MET A 75 -8.16 7.67 -1.50
N LEU A 76 -7.26 8.52 -1.03
CA LEU A 76 -5.93 8.70 -1.59
C LEU A 76 -4.95 7.58 -1.18
N SER A 77 -3.89 7.43 -1.95
CA SER A 77 -2.74 6.59 -1.60
C SER A 77 -1.80 7.32 -0.63
N LEU A 78 -0.71 6.67 -0.24
CA LEU A 78 0.33 7.22 0.64
C LEU A 78 1.61 7.55 -0.15
N GLU A 79 2.28 8.64 0.22
CA GLU A 79 3.70 8.81 -0.13
C GLU A 79 4.50 7.74 0.61
N LYS A 80 5.53 7.18 -0.02
CA LYS A 80 6.35 6.11 0.58
C LYS A 80 7.72 6.67 0.98
N SER A 81 8.18 6.29 2.17
CA SER A 81 9.53 6.49 2.67
C SER A 81 10.16 5.12 2.90
N TYR A 82 11.38 4.93 2.40
CA TYR A 82 12.19 3.73 2.56
C TYR A 82 13.44 3.99 3.41
N SER A 83 13.59 5.19 3.97
CA SER A 83 14.75 5.57 4.78
C SER A 83 14.42 6.70 5.76
N VAL A 84 15.16 6.77 6.87
CA VAL A 84 15.04 7.86 7.84
C VAL A 84 15.25 9.25 7.21
N ASP A 85 16.09 9.35 6.17
CA ASP A 85 16.33 10.61 5.46
C ASP A 85 15.12 11.06 4.63
N GLU A 86 14.39 10.12 4.03
CA GLU A 86 13.12 10.42 3.34
C GLU A 86 12.05 10.84 4.35
N THR A 87 11.96 10.17 5.49
CA THR A 87 11.09 10.57 6.60
C THR A 87 11.45 11.97 7.11
N ARG A 88 12.74 12.30 7.23
CA ARG A 88 13.20 13.65 7.64
C ARG A 88 12.82 14.74 6.64
N LYS A 89 12.84 14.44 5.33
CA LYS A 89 12.36 15.38 4.31
C LYS A 89 10.86 15.65 4.45
N TRP A 90 10.07 14.62 4.75
CA TRP A 90 8.64 14.78 5.06
C TRP A 90 8.42 15.69 6.27
N VAL A 91 9.12 15.44 7.38
CA VAL A 91 9.09 16.32 8.58
C VAL A 91 9.45 17.76 8.22
N THR A 92 10.53 17.97 7.48
CA THR A 92 10.99 19.32 7.09
C THR A 92 9.92 20.08 6.29
N ARG A 93 9.18 19.40 5.39
CA ARG A 93 8.09 20.02 4.64
C ARG A 93 6.92 20.44 5.56
N ILE A 94 6.61 19.63 6.57
CA ILE A 94 5.57 19.94 7.56
C ILE A 94 5.97 21.14 8.41
N LEU A 95 7.16 21.11 9.01
CA LEU A 95 7.67 22.20 9.86
C LEU A 95 7.79 23.52 9.09
N LYS A 96 8.15 23.46 7.81
CA LYS A 96 8.16 24.63 6.94
C LYS A 96 6.77 25.22 6.75
N GLU A 97 5.72 24.41 6.68
CA GLU A 97 4.35 24.91 6.58
C GLU A 97 3.88 25.43 7.94
N ALA A 98 4.12 24.70 9.04
CA ALA A 98 3.79 25.13 10.40
C ALA A 98 4.39 26.52 10.72
N SER A 99 5.67 26.73 10.40
CA SER A 99 6.35 28.01 10.64
C SER A 99 5.76 29.19 9.85
N LYS A 100 5.13 28.97 8.69
CA LYS A 100 4.44 30.06 7.95
C LYS A 100 3.15 30.49 8.62
N GLN A 101 2.60 29.64 9.48
CA GLN A 101 1.30 29.77 10.12
C GLN A 101 1.47 30.07 11.61
N ASP A 102 2.69 30.36 12.06
CA ASP A 102 3.05 30.60 13.46
C ASP A 102 2.66 29.46 14.41
N ILE A 103 2.66 28.21 13.91
CA ILE A 103 2.43 26.99 14.70
C ILE A 103 3.78 26.49 15.22
N ASP A 104 3.90 26.30 16.54
CA ASP A 104 5.09 25.76 17.18
C ASP A 104 5.20 24.24 16.96
N GLU A 105 6.42 23.74 16.77
CA GLU A 105 6.69 22.31 16.61
C GLU A 105 6.22 21.50 17.82
N ILE A 106 6.28 22.07 19.03
CA ILE A 106 5.88 21.37 20.25
C ILE A 106 4.37 21.02 20.29
N ASP A 107 3.56 21.76 19.53
CA ASP A 107 2.11 21.54 19.42
C ASP A 107 1.77 20.45 18.38
N ILE A 108 2.76 19.94 17.65
CA ILE A 108 2.58 18.94 16.60
C ILE A 108 3.04 17.57 17.12
N ARG A 109 2.07 16.67 17.33
CA ARG A 109 2.34 15.26 17.62
C ARG A 109 2.24 14.43 16.35
N VAL A 110 3.00 13.33 16.31
CA VAL A 110 2.96 12.33 15.25
C VAL A 110 2.40 11.04 15.83
N MET A 111 1.38 10.51 15.18
CA MET A 111 0.82 9.20 15.42
C MET A 111 1.38 8.22 14.39
N VAL A 112 1.80 7.03 14.83
CA VAL A 112 2.28 5.97 13.96
C VAL A 112 1.47 4.70 14.19
N THR A 113 0.86 4.16 13.13
CA THR A 113 0.10 2.90 13.16
C THR A 113 0.73 1.86 12.24
N ALA A 114 0.43 0.58 12.48
CA ALA A 114 0.76 -0.48 11.53
C ALA A 114 0.11 -0.21 10.16
N LYS A 115 0.87 -0.39 9.07
CA LYS A 115 0.33 -0.32 7.71
C LYS A 115 -0.16 -1.70 7.32
N LEU A 116 -1.48 -1.89 7.37
CA LEU A 116 -2.11 -3.16 7.03
C LEU A 116 -1.91 -3.51 5.54
N ASP A 117 -1.76 -4.80 5.25
CA ASP A 117 -1.70 -5.34 3.89
C ASP A 117 -2.89 -6.25 3.61
N GLY A 118 -3.98 -5.63 3.14
CA GLY A 118 -5.24 -6.30 2.85
C GLY A 118 -5.96 -5.64 1.67
N LEU A 119 -7.27 -5.48 1.73
CA LEU A 119 -8.03 -4.73 0.75
C LEU A 119 -8.59 -3.46 1.39
N ALA A 120 -8.03 -2.30 1.02
CA ALA A 120 -8.50 -1.00 1.47
C ALA A 120 -10.00 -0.81 1.19
N ALA A 121 -10.74 -0.40 2.21
CA ALA A 121 -12.18 -0.17 2.16
C ALA A 121 -12.60 0.93 3.14
N MET A 122 -13.82 1.42 3.01
CA MET A 122 -14.43 2.38 3.90
C MET A 122 -15.79 1.84 4.36
N LEU A 123 -16.00 1.79 5.68
CA LEU A 123 -17.34 1.64 6.23
C LEU A 123 -17.98 3.01 6.29
N ARG A 124 -19.02 3.23 5.49
CA ARG A 124 -19.72 4.51 5.40
C ARG A 124 -20.69 4.68 6.58
N GLU A 125 -21.19 5.90 6.75
CA GLU A 125 -22.18 6.21 7.81
C GLU A 125 -23.49 5.44 7.61
N ASP A 126 -23.88 5.20 6.36
CA ASP A 126 -25.02 4.37 5.95
C ASP A 126 -24.77 2.85 6.11
N LYS A 127 -23.65 2.47 6.73
CA LYS A 127 -23.21 1.09 7.01
C LYS A 127 -22.91 0.25 5.79
N LEU A 128 -22.74 0.88 4.62
CA LEU A 128 -22.21 0.21 3.44
C LEU A 128 -20.68 0.12 3.53
N LEU A 129 -20.14 -1.07 3.28
CA LEU A 129 -18.71 -1.30 3.14
C LEU A 129 -18.32 -1.18 1.67
N VAL A 130 -17.48 -0.21 1.35
CA VAL A 130 -17.12 0.13 -0.03
C VAL A 130 -15.61 0.07 -0.20
N THR A 131 -15.11 -0.66 -1.20
CA THR A 131 -13.67 -0.76 -1.48
C THR A 131 -13.06 0.59 -1.88
N ARG A 132 -11.72 0.71 -1.92
CA ARG A 132 -11.08 1.94 -2.42
C ARG A 132 -11.46 2.25 -3.87
N GLY A 133 -11.47 1.24 -4.74
CA GLY A 133 -11.72 1.47 -6.15
C GLY A 133 -10.63 2.31 -6.83
N ASP A 134 -11.07 3.27 -7.63
CA ASP A 134 -10.20 4.29 -8.24
C ASP A 134 -9.92 5.49 -7.31
N GLY A 135 -10.20 5.33 -6.00
CA GLY A 135 -10.10 6.38 -4.99
C GLY A 135 -11.30 7.33 -4.97
N ILE A 136 -12.11 7.41 -6.03
CA ILE A 136 -13.32 8.25 -6.09
C ILE A 136 -14.58 7.38 -5.98
N HIS A 137 -14.58 6.24 -6.67
CA HIS A 137 -15.66 5.26 -6.64
C HIS A 137 -15.10 3.88 -6.35
N GLY A 138 -15.63 3.27 -5.30
CA GLY A 138 -15.39 1.88 -4.94
C GLY A 138 -16.55 0.95 -5.29
N ASN A 139 -16.35 -0.32 -5.00
CA ASN A 139 -17.36 -1.35 -5.15
C ASN A 139 -18.04 -1.63 -3.80
N ASP A 140 -19.36 -1.80 -3.79
CA ASP A 140 -20.10 -2.24 -2.61
C ASP A 140 -19.80 -3.72 -2.32
N ILE A 141 -19.14 -3.95 -1.18
CA ILE A 141 -18.77 -5.28 -0.67
C ILE A 141 -19.47 -5.58 0.66
N SER A 142 -20.58 -4.90 0.98
CA SER A 142 -21.32 -5.08 2.24
C SER A 142 -21.83 -6.51 2.44
N SER A 143 -22.06 -7.25 1.35
CA SER A 143 -22.42 -8.67 1.39
C SER A 143 -21.36 -9.55 2.06
N SER A 144 -20.10 -9.09 2.13
CA SER A 144 -19.02 -9.79 2.83
C SER A 144 -19.28 -9.99 4.33
N PHE A 145 -20.00 -9.06 4.99
CA PHE A 145 -20.42 -9.25 6.37
C PHE A 145 -21.39 -10.42 6.51
N THR A 146 -22.34 -10.57 5.59
CA THR A 146 -23.25 -11.73 5.56
C THR A 146 -22.51 -13.04 5.32
N LYS A 147 -21.36 -13.01 4.63
CA LYS A 147 -20.48 -14.18 4.43
C LYS A 147 -19.70 -14.56 5.69
N GLY A 148 -19.61 -13.68 6.70
CA GLY A 148 -18.92 -13.91 7.95
C GLY A 148 -17.65 -13.08 8.16
N VAL A 149 -17.42 -12.04 7.34
CA VAL A 149 -16.38 -11.04 7.67
C VAL A 149 -16.77 -10.38 8.99
N VAL A 150 -15.82 -10.29 9.92
CA VAL A 150 -16.02 -9.61 11.20
C VAL A 150 -15.77 -8.11 11.04
N ASP A 151 -16.70 -7.29 11.50
CA ASP A 151 -16.44 -5.85 11.70
C ASP A 151 -15.68 -5.65 13.02
N ALA A 152 -14.35 -5.54 12.94
CA ALA A 152 -13.51 -5.31 14.12
C ALA A 152 -13.72 -3.92 14.73
N GLY A 153 -14.30 -2.99 13.95
CA GLY A 153 -14.63 -1.64 14.38
C GLY A 153 -15.95 -1.51 15.12
N ASN A 154 -16.74 -2.58 15.25
CA ASN A 154 -18.07 -2.57 15.88
C ASN A 154 -18.96 -1.42 15.36
N GLY A 155 -18.95 -1.19 14.05
CA GLY A 155 -19.76 -0.18 13.38
C GLY A 155 -19.13 1.22 13.31
N ILE A 156 -17.88 1.39 13.73
CA ILE A 156 -17.12 2.64 13.53
C ILE A 156 -16.95 2.87 12.02
N SER A 157 -17.60 3.93 11.53
CA SER A 157 -17.45 4.39 10.15
C SER A 157 -16.08 5.03 9.95
N GLY A 158 -15.51 4.84 8.77
CA GLY A 158 -14.18 5.35 8.43
C GLY A 158 -13.44 4.47 7.45
N VAL A 159 -12.26 4.93 7.06
CA VAL A 159 -11.33 4.17 6.22
C VAL A 159 -10.65 3.08 7.03
N GLY A 160 -10.47 1.92 6.43
CA GLY A 160 -9.80 0.78 7.01
C GLY A 160 -9.34 -0.22 5.96
N GLU A 161 -9.05 -1.42 6.42
CA GLU A 161 -8.57 -2.51 5.57
C GLU A 161 -9.35 -3.79 5.88
N LEU A 162 -9.77 -4.50 4.83
CA LEU A 162 -10.21 -5.88 4.94
C LEU A 162 -8.96 -6.78 4.97
N VAL A 163 -8.71 -7.40 6.11
CA VAL A 163 -7.51 -8.20 6.39
C VAL A 163 -7.86 -9.59 6.89
N MET A 164 -6.87 -10.48 6.86
CA MET A 164 -6.90 -11.77 7.54
C MET A 164 -5.86 -11.79 8.64
N THR A 165 -6.13 -12.40 9.78
CA THR A 165 -5.15 -12.56 10.87
C THR A 165 -3.94 -13.39 10.41
N THR A 166 -2.73 -12.92 10.71
CA THR A 166 -1.47 -13.56 10.29
C THR A 166 -1.35 -15.00 10.79
N ASP A 167 -1.65 -15.23 12.07
CA ASP A 167 -1.56 -16.54 12.72
C ASP A 167 -2.44 -17.59 12.02
N TYR A 168 -3.68 -17.23 11.71
CA TYR A 168 -4.61 -18.14 11.02
C TYR A 168 -4.09 -18.52 9.64
N PHE A 169 -3.59 -17.54 8.87
CA PHE A 169 -3.05 -17.80 7.53
C PHE A 169 -1.85 -18.76 7.59
N GLU A 170 -0.89 -18.48 8.46
CA GLU A 170 0.33 -19.27 8.61
C GLU A 170 0.01 -20.71 9.07
N THR A 171 -0.91 -20.86 10.02
CA THR A 171 -1.26 -22.18 10.60
C THR A 171 -2.13 -23.04 9.68
N HIS A 172 -3.07 -22.42 8.96
CA HIS A 172 -4.13 -23.15 8.25
C HIS A 172 -4.00 -23.10 6.73
N LEU A 173 -3.65 -21.96 6.14
CA LEU A 173 -3.81 -21.73 4.70
C LEU A 173 -2.48 -21.82 3.93
N LYS A 174 -1.37 -21.36 4.48
CA LYS A 174 -0.07 -21.34 3.78
C LYS A 174 0.33 -22.72 3.27
N LYS A 175 0.13 -23.76 4.07
CA LYS A 175 0.41 -25.17 3.69
C LYS A 175 -0.48 -25.71 2.57
N LEU A 176 -1.60 -25.05 2.27
CA LEU A 176 -2.51 -25.40 1.17
C LEU A 176 -2.11 -24.74 -0.15
N GLY A 177 -1.03 -23.95 -0.16
CA GLY A 177 -0.50 -23.31 -1.36
C GLY A 177 -1.00 -21.89 -1.62
N TYR A 178 -1.75 -21.29 -0.68
CA TYR A 178 -2.09 -19.86 -0.78
C TYR A 178 -0.85 -19.01 -0.55
N ALA A 179 -0.61 -18.05 -1.45
CA ALA A 179 0.62 -17.25 -1.46
C ALA A 179 0.62 -16.12 -0.42
N HIS A 180 -0.53 -15.46 -0.20
CA HIS A 180 -0.62 -14.29 0.67
C HIS A 180 -2.02 -14.12 1.30
N PRO A 181 -2.15 -13.63 2.55
CA PRO A 181 -3.46 -13.37 3.21
C PRO A 181 -4.38 -12.42 2.44
N ARG A 182 -3.81 -11.40 1.76
CA ARG A 182 -4.54 -10.46 0.90
C ARG A 182 -5.39 -11.16 -0.14
N ASN A 183 -4.89 -12.27 -0.71
CA ASN A 183 -5.59 -13.02 -1.75
C ASN A 183 -6.90 -13.60 -1.24
N ILE A 184 -6.94 -13.94 0.05
CA ILE A 184 -8.15 -14.48 0.67
C ILE A 184 -9.19 -13.38 0.83
N CYS A 185 -8.77 -12.19 1.26
CA CYS A 185 -9.65 -11.02 1.39
C CYS A 185 -10.29 -10.68 0.03
N VAL A 186 -9.48 -10.65 -1.03
CA VAL A 186 -9.97 -10.43 -2.41
C VAL A 186 -10.92 -11.55 -2.85
N GLY A 187 -10.57 -12.81 -2.59
CA GLY A 187 -11.42 -13.96 -2.94
C GLY A 187 -12.81 -13.90 -2.28
N VAL A 188 -12.86 -13.54 -0.99
CA VAL A 188 -14.11 -13.40 -0.23
C VAL A 188 -15.04 -12.32 -0.80
N VAL A 189 -14.49 -11.19 -1.25
CA VAL A 189 -15.30 -10.09 -1.81
C VAL A 189 -15.70 -10.32 -3.27
N ASN A 190 -14.90 -11.09 -4.02
CA ASN A 190 -15.07 -11.22 -5.47
C ASN A 190 -16.00 -12.37 -5.89
N SER A 191 -16.15 -13.41 -5.05
CA SER A 191 -16.94 -14.59 -5.40
C SER A 191 -18.18 -14.74 -4.53
N ASP A 192 -19.33 -15.03 -5.13
CA ASP A 192 -20.54 -15.44 -4.40
C ASP A 192 -20.36 -16.83 -3.78
N ASP A 193 -19.68 -17.72 -4.51
CA ASP A 193 -19.30 -19.04 -4.04
C ASP A 193 -17.90 -19.01 -3.43
N VAL A 194 -17.84 -19.02 -2.10
CA VAL A 194 -16.61 -19.02 -1.32
C VAL A 194 -16.17 -20.48 -1.10
N ASN A 195 -14.90 -20.80 -1.36
CA ASN A 195 -14.40 -22.17 -1.19
C ASN A 195 -14.40 -22.60 0.29
N ASP A 196 -14.30 -23.90 0.55
CA ASP A 196 -14.39 -24.46 1.91
C ASP A 196 -13.33 -23.90 2.88
N ASP A 197 -12.12 -23.64 2.40
CA ASP A 197 -11.03 -23.08 3.21
C ASP A 197 -11.39 -21.67 3.71
N PHE A 198 -11.94 -20.85 2.82
CA PHE A 198 -12.32 -19.46 3.10
C PHE A 198 -13.60 -19.42 3.95
N LEU A 199 -14.56 -20.32 3.71
CA LEU A 199 -15.74 -20.48 4.57
C LEU A 199 -15.35 -20.83 5.99
N LYS A 200 -14.34 -21.69 6.16
CA LYS A 200 -13.81 -22.00 7.49
C LYS A 200 -13.15 -20.78 8.13
N ALA A 201 -12.31 -20.06 7.38
CA ALA A 201 -11.68 -18.82 7.87
C ALA A 201 -12.71 -17.75 8.29
N LEU A 202 -13.82 -17.63 7.56
CA LEU A 202 -14.92 -16.73 7.90
C LEU A 202 -15.64 -17.17 9.17
N LYS A 203 -15.96 -18.48 9.30
CA LYS A 203 -16.58 -19.03 10.52
C LYS A 203 -15.71 -18.86 11.76
N ASP A 204 -14.40 -18.99 11.60
CA ASP A 204 -13.42 -18.82 12.67
C ASP A 204 -13.12 -17.33 12.97
N GLY A 205 -13.75 -16.39 12.24
CA GLY A 205 -13.60 -14.95 12.45
C GLY A 205 -12.22 -14.41 12.08
N ALA A 206 -11.50 -15.09 11.19
CA ALA A 206 -10.13 -14.75 10.80
C ALA A 206 -10.07 -13.62 9.77
N VAL A 207 -11.12 -13.41 8.97
CA VAL A 207 -11.24 -12.31 7.99
C VAL A 207 -12.04 -11.16 8.61
N ARG A 208 -11.45 -9.96 8.63
CA ARG A 208 -11.99 -8.82 9.37
C ARG A 208 -11.86 -7.53 8.59
N PHE A 209 -12.86 -6.66 8.66
CA PHE A 209 -12.69 -5.25 8.35
C PHE A 209 -12.19 -4.53 9.60
N VAL A 210 -11.08 -3.79 9.47
CA VAL A 210 -10.42 -3.08 10.58
C VAL A 210 -10.33 -1.60 10.21
N PRO A 211 -11.12 -0.70 10.84
CA PRO A 211 -10.94 0.74 10.68
C PRO A 211 -9.56 1.16 11.20
N TYR A 212 -8.87 2.03 10.48
CA TYR A 212 -7.54 2.49 10.91
C TYR A 212 -7.58 3.24 12.24
N SER A 213 -8.70 3.90 12.56
CA SER A 213 -8.93 4.58 13.84
C SER A 213 -8.98 3.65 15.06
N THR A 214 -9.10 2.33 14.85
CA THR A 214 -9.10 1.33 15.93
C THR A 214 -7.75 0.65 16.15
N LEU A 215 -6.75 0.98 15.33
CA LEU A 215 -5.42 0.41 15.48
C LEU A 215 -4.71 1.00 16.70
N ASP A 216 -3.94 0.15 17.35
CA ASP A 216 -2.92 0.61 18.30
C ASP A 216 -1.93 1.52 17.58
N HIS A 217 -1.43 2.50 18.31
CA HIS A 217 -0.51 3.49 17.77
C HIS A 217 0.56 3.89 18.78
N TRP A 218 1.69 4.33 18.24
CA TRP A 218 2.69 5.10 18.95
C TRP A 218 2.41 6.60 18.75
N GLU A 219 2.66 7.42 19.77
CA GLU A 219 2.57 8.88 19.66
C GLU A 219 3.82 9.56 20.23
N GLY A 220 4.40 10.49 19.45
CA GLY A 220 5.62 11.20 19.82
C GLY A 220 5.82 12.50 19.05
N SER A 221 6.93 13.17 19.33
CA SER A 221 7.44 14.31 18.57
C SER A 221 8.15 13.86 17.28
N PHE A 222 8.42 14.80 16.38
CA PHE A 222 9.24 14.52 15.20
C PHE A 222 10.66 14.06 15.56
N THR A 223 11.27 14.66 16.58
CA THR A 223 12.60 14.25 17.06
C THR A 223 12.59 12.79 17.51
N GLU A 224 11.62 12.41 18.34
CA GLU A 224 11.50 11.03 18.83
C GLU A 224 11.27 10.03 17.69
N LEU A 225 10.46 10.38 16.68
CA LEU A 225 10.24 9.54 15.50
C LEU A 225 11.52 9.35 14.68
N ILE A 226 12.30 10.41 14.48
CA ILE A 226 13.52 10.35 13.67
C ILE A 226 14.64 9.60 14.39
N GLU A 227 14.80 9.83 15.69
CA GLU A 227 15.84 9.17 16.51
C GLU A 227 15.53 7.68 16.74
N ASN A 228 14.25 7.33 16.90
CA ASN A 228 13.80 5.96 17.17
C ASN A 228 13.11 5.30 15.97
N HIS A 229 13.41 5.75 14.74
CA HIS A 229 12.72 5.38 13.51
C HIS A 229 12.45 3.88 13.36
N ASP A 230 13.49 3.07 13.49
CA ASP A 230 13.38 1.61 13.29
C ASP A 230 12.70 0.92 14.47
N ILE A 231 12.88 1.44 15.70
CA ILE A 231 12.26 0.92 16.92
C ILE A 231 10.75 1.15 16.87
N VAL A 232 10.31 2.36 16.54
CA VAL A 232 8.89 2.70 16.39
C VAL A 232 8.26 1.85 15.30
N GLN A 233 8.93 1.72 14.15
CA GLN A 233 8.44 0.87 13.06
C GLN A 233 8.29 -0.59 13.52
N GLN A 234 9.30 -1.16 14.17
CA GLN A 234 9.29 -2.54 14.63
C GLN A 234 8.21 -2.77 15.69
N GLN A 235 8.09 -1.88 16.67
CA GLN A 235 7.09 -1.96 17.74
C GLN A 235 5.67 -2.02 17.17
N MET A 236 5.35 -1.16 16.21
CA MET A 236 4.00 -1.12 15.61
C MET A 236 3.72 -2.37 14.77
N ILE A 237 4.70 -2.86 14.01
CA ILE A 237 4.56 -4.10 13.24
C ILE A 237 4.34 -5.31 14.18
N GLU A 238 5.16 -5.45 15.22
CA GLU A 238 5.08 -6.58 16.17
C GLU A 238 3.80 -6.58 17.00
N SER A 239 3.25 -5.39 17.28
CA SER A 239 1.95 -5.26 17.97
C SER A 239 0.75 -5.65 17.09
N CYS A 240 0.92 -5.73 15.77
CA CYS A 240 -0.16 -5.96 14.82
C CYS A 240 -0.38 -7.45 14.56
N GLN A 241 -1.57 -7.96 14.84
CA GLN A 241 -1.96 -9.35 14.54
C GLN A 241 -2.26 -9.63 13.05
N TYR A 242 -2.18 -8.60 12.21
CA TYR A 242 -2.48 -8.66 10.78
C TYR A 242 -1.21 -8.50 9.95
N PRO A 243 -1.22 -8.94 8.68
CA PRO A 243 -0.12 -8.69 7.76
C PRO A 243 0.12 -7.20 7.60
N THR A 244 1.38 -6.81 7.65
CA THR A 244 1.80 -5.41 7.48
C THR A 244 2.93 -5.32 6.47
N ASP A 245 2.94 -4.26 5.67
CA ASP A 245 4.03 -3.93 4.75
C ASP A 245 4.84 -2.70 5.19
N GLY A 246 4.65 -2.24 6.42
CA GLY A 246 5.31 -1.09 7.01
C GLY A 246 4.49 -0.44 8.13
N VAL A 247 4.71 0.86 8.33
CA VAL A 247 3.91 1.70 9.23
C VAL A 247 3.45 2.97 8.52
N VAL A 248 2.39 3.61 9.02
CA VAL A 248 1.93 4.91 8.55
C VAL A 248 2.17 5.92 9.66
N ALA A 249 2.89 6.99 9.36
CA ALA A 249 3.06 8.13 10.24
C ALA A 249 2.18 9.28 9.77
N GLU A 250 1.40 9.89 10.67
CA GLU A 250 0.59 11.07 10.39
C GLU A 250 0.65 12.08 11.54
N ILE A 251 0.49 13.38 11.24
CA ILE A 251 0.39 14.39 12.30
C ILE A 251 -1.01 14.38 12.93
N THR A 252 -1.12 14.72 14.20
CA THR A 252 -2.42 14.82 14.90
C THR A 252 -3.08 16.20 14.73
N HIS A 253 -2.30 17.24 14.42
CA HIS A 253 -2.76 18.63 14.36
C HIS A 253 -3.73 18.87 13.18
N THR A 254 -5.03 19.03 13.47
CA THR A 254 -6.09 19.07 12.45
C THR A 254 -6.01 20.28 11.51
N GLU A 255 -5.78 21.49 12.03
CA GLU A 255 -5.70 22.69 11.20
C GLU A 255 -4.52 22.62 10.21
N LEU A 256 -3.35 22.18 10.68
CA LEU A 256 -2.18 21.97 9.83
C LEU A 256 -2.43 20.89 8.75
N LYS A 257 -3.19 19.82 9.05
CA LYS A 257 -3.63 18.85 8.04
C LYS A 257 -4.44 19.53 6.93
N SER A 258 -5.39 20.39 7.29
CA SER A 258 -6.19 21.16 6.33
C SER A 258 -5.33 22.10 5.47
N LEU A 259 -4.35 22.77 6.07
CA LEU A 259 -3.44 23.71 5.38
C LEU A 259 -2.47 22.99 4.43
N LEU A 260 -1.88 21.88 4.86
CA LEU A 260 -1.01 21.04 4.02
C LEU A 260 -1.77 20.41 2.84
N GLY A 261 -3.02 20.03 3.09
CA GLY A 261 -3.90 19.40 2.12
C GLY A 261 -3.30 18.14 1.47
N ALA A 262 -3.67 17.91 0.22
CA ALA A 262 -3.25 16.75 -0.56
C ALA A 262 -2.66 17.12 -1.92
N THR A 263 -1.88 16.19 -2.47
CA THR A 263 -1.59 16.13 -3.91
C THR A 263 -2.74 15.44 -4.64
N SER A 264 -2.61 15.21 -5.96
CA SER A 264 -3.58 14.38 -6.68
C SER A 264 -3.55 12.90 -6.26
N HIS A 265 -2.52 12.46 -5.52
CA HIS A 265 -2.28 11.06 -5.20
C HIS A 265 -2.27 10.74 -3.70
N HIS A 266 -1.78 11.66 -2.86
CA HIS A 266 -1.56 11.43 -1.42
C HIS A 266 -1.70 12.70 -0.59
N ASN A 267 -2.08 12.53 0.67
CA ASN A 267 -2.07 13.59 1.67
C ASN A 267 -0.64 13.98 2.06
N ARG A 268 -0.35 15.28 2.22
CA ARG A 268 1.01 15.77 2.57
C ARG A 268 1.35 15.58 4.05
N TRP A 269 0.35 15.35 4.88
CA TRP A 269 0.43 15.26 6.33
C TRP A 269 0.58 13.83 6.86
N GLN A 270 0.72 12.83 5.97
CA GLN A 270 0.97 11.43 6.31
C GLN A 270 1.97 10.79 5.34
N ILE A 271 2.69 9.76 5.79
CA ILE A 271 3.67 9.02 5.00
C ILE A 271 3.70 7.53 5.40
N ALA A 272 3.86 6.64 4.42
CA ALA A 272 4.08 5.21 4.65
C ALA A 272 5.58 4.94 4.78
N ILE A 273 6.03 4.49 5.95
CA ILE A 273 7.41 4.09 6.20
C ILE A 273 7.53 2.58 5.96
N LYS A 274 8.13 2.19 4.83
CA LYS A 274 8.35 0.79 4.41
C LYS A 274 9.81 0.41 4.58
N LYS A 275 10.07 -0.89 4.72
CA LYS A 275 11.43 -1.43 4.58
C LYS A 275 11.68 -1.76 3.12
N ARG A 276 12.90 -1.54 2.65
CA ARG A 276 13.35 -2.15 1.39
C ARG A 276 13.44 -3.65 1.59
N SER A 277 13.13 -4.39 0.53
CA SER A 277 13.42 -5.81 0.49
C SER A 277 14.93 -6.02 0.63
N GLU A 278 15.33 -7.12 1.26
CA GLU A 278 16.75 -7.50 1.28
C GLU A 278 17.26 -7.61 -0.16
N THR A 279 18.26 -6.81 -0.50
CA THR A 279 18.95 -6.92 -1.79
C THR A 279 19.66 -8.27 -1.82
N LYS A 280 19.19 -9.19 -2.67
CA LYS A 280 19.89 -10.46 -2.89
C LYS A 280 21.13 -10.21 -3.72
N GLN A 281 22.26 -10.75 -3.29
CA GLN A 281 23.45 -10.80 -4.13
C GLN A 281 23.20 -11.80 -5.28
N ALA A 282 23.47 -11.38 -6.51
CA ALA A 282 23.49 -12.23 -7.69
C ALA A 282 24.90 -12.29 -8.27
N THR A 283 25.33 -13.47 -8.71
CA THR A 283 26.48 -13.56 -9.61
C THR A 283 26.08 -13.13 -11.01
N VAL A 284 26.70 -12.07 -11.53
CA VAL A 284 26.56 -11.68 -12.94
C VAL A 284 27.17 -12.76 -13.81
N LYS A 285 26.38 -13.41 -14.66
CA LYS A 285 26.84 -14.42 -15.63
C LYS A 285 27.54 -13.78 -16.82
N SER A 286 26.96 -12.72 -17.35
CA SER A 286 27.46 -12.02 -18.52
C SER A 286 27.00 -10.56 -18.54
N ILE A 287 27.69 -9.73 -19.34
CA ILE A 287 27.28 -8.35 -19.61
C ILE A 287 26.98 -8.26 -21.10
N ALA A 288 25.73 -8.00 -21.45
CA ALA A 288 25.30 -7.76 -22.82
C ALA A 288 25.30 -6.25 -23.10
N TRP A 289 25.91 -5.83 -24.22
CA TRP A 289 25.96 -4.43 -24.64
C TRP A 289 24.84 -4.15 -25.63
N GLN A 290 23.93 -3.25 -25.29
CA GLN A 290 22.79 -2.92 -26.14
C GLN A 290 22.84 -1.49 -26.67
N THR A 291 22.77 -1.35 -27.99
CA THR A 291 22.72 -0.07 -28.69
C THR A 291 21.27 0.42 -28.80
N LYS A 292 20.95 1.56 -28.18
CA LYS A 292 19.64 2.21 -28.34
C LYS A 292 19.56 2.91 -29.70
N ARG A 293 18.33 3.17 -30.16
CA ARG A 293 18.02 3.93 -31.40
C ARG A 293 18.68 5.32 -31.47
N THR A 294 19.04 5.88 -30.32
CA THR A 294 19.72 7.18 -30.16
C THR A 294 21.25 7.07 -30.19
N GLY A 295 21.81 5.88 -30.43
CA GLY A 295 23.26 5.61 -30.44
C GLY A 295 23.87 5.34 -29.06
N ARG A 296 23.11 5.52 -27.97
CA ARG A 296 23.59 5.23 -26.60
C ARG A 296 23.76 3.72 -26.39
N VAL A 297 24.97 3.29 -26.03
CA VAL A 297 25.25 1.90 -25.63
C VAL A 297 25.00 1.75 -24.13
N THR A 298 24.18 0.80 -23.73
CA THR A 298 23.85 0.51 -22.32
C THR A 298 24.28 -0.91 -21.97
N PRO A 299 25.08 -1.13 -20.90
CA PRO A 299 25.38 -2.47 -20.41
C PRO A 299 24.17 -3.06 -19.68
N VAL A 300 23.85 -4.31 -19.94
CA VAL A 300 22.79 -5.09 -19.28
C VAL A 300 23.41 -6.30 -18.61
N LEU A 301 23.18 -6.47 -17.31
CA LEU A 301 23.70 -7.59 -16.54
C LEU A 301 22.76 -8.80 -16.69
N GLU A 302 23.30 -9.95 -17.09
CA GLU A 302 22.56 -11.21 -17.04
C GLU A 302 22.83 -11.92 -15.70
N VAL A 303 21.79 -12.15 -14.92
CA VAL A 303 21.84 -12.86 -13.63
C VAL A 303 21.03 -14.16 -13.69
N PRO A 304 21.41 -15.23 -12.96
CA PRO A 304 20.61 -16.45 -12.87
C PRO A 304 19.24 -16.16 -12.20
N PRO A 305 18.15 -16.82 -12.63
CA PRO A 305 16.87 -16.75 -11.91
C PRO A 305 17.02 -17.37 -10.51
N TYR A 306 16.35 -16.75 -9.54
CA TYR A 306 16.26 -17.22 -8.15
C TYR A 306 15.16 -18.27 -7.98
#